data_AF-A0A955SKJ3-F1
#
_entry.id   AF-A0A955SKJ3-F1
#
_cell.length_a   1.000
_cell.length_b   1.000
_cell.length_c   1.000
_cell.angle_alpha   90.00
_cell.angle_beta   90.00
_cell.angle_gamma   90.00
#
_symmetry.space_group_name_H-M   'P 1'
#
loop_
_entity.id
_entity.type
_entity.pdbx_description
1 polymer ?
#
loop_
_entity_poly.entity_id
_entity_poly.type
_entity_poly.pdbx_seq_one_letter_code
_entity_poly.pdbx_strand_id
1 'polypeptide(L)'
;MMTQTEKIIRSSMEVRMKGMRFAMVVFLSMLLGASSVWAAESTIKPVQNFGAWLIGFHADKENPTRQWVAHHFCHQLRPDLMQCVLYDDNSPDAKMTGIEYIIPGEAFDQLSEEEQHYCIAQF
;
A
#
# COMPACT_ATOMS: atom_id res chain seq x y z
N MET A 1 -63.72 23.40 -25.92
CA MET A 1 -63.98 22.45 -24.81
C MET A 1 -63.33 21.13 -25.22
N MET A 2 -62.30 20.66 -24.50
CA MET A 2 -61.58 19.42 -24.88
C MET A 2 -62.45 18.19 -24.63
N THR A 3 -62.48 17.28 -25.60
CA THR A 3 -63.21 16.01 -25.52
C THR A 3 -62.56 15.07 -24.50
N GLN A 4 -63.34 14.13 -23.95
CA GLN A 4 -62.84 13.17 -22.96
C GLN A 4 -61.69 12.32 -23.52
N THR A 5 -61.73 12.00 -24.81
CA THR A 5 -60.69 11.26 -25.53
C THR A 5 -59.37 12.04 -25.61
N GLU A 6 -59.43 13.36 -25.88
CA GLU A 6 -58.22 14.21 -25.93
C GLU A 6 -57.53 14.33 -24.57
N LYS A 7 -58.30 14.35 -23.46
CA LYS A 7 -57.75 14.38 -22.10
C LYS A 7 -57.02 13.08 -21.76
N ILE A 8 -57.55 11.93 -22.18
CA ILE A 8 -56.94 10.61 -21.94
C ILE A 8 -55.66 10.45 -22.76
N ILE A 9 -55.66 10.85 -24.04
CA ILE A 9 -54.47 10.80 -24.89
C ILE A 9 -53.37 11.70 -24.32
N ARG A 10 -53.71 12.93 -23.90
CA ARG A 10 -52.75 13.86 -23.30
C ARG A 10 -52.17 13.31 -22.00
N SER A 11 -53.01 12.73 -21.14
CA SER A 11 -52.56 12.08 -19.89
C SER A 11 -51.64 10.89 -20.16
N SER A 12 -52.00 10.03 -21.12
CA SER A 12 -51.17 8.88 -21.53
C SER A 12 -49.82 9.30 -22.10
N MET A 13 -49.80 10.33 -22.96
CA MET A 13 -48.56 10.91 -23.49
C MET A 13 -47.71 11.53 -22.39
N GLU A 14 -48.31 12.23 -21.42
CA GLU A 14 -47.60 12.85 -20.31
C GLU A 14 -46.97 11.81 -19.38
N VAL A 15 -47.67 10.72 -19.06
CA VAL A 15 -47.14 9.58 -18.28
C VAL A 15 -46.00 8.90 -19.04
N ARG A 16 -46.16 8.68 -20.34
CA ARG A 16 -45.12 8.08 -21.20
C ARG A 16 -43.87 8.98 -21.30
N MET A 17 -44.04 10.29 -21.43
CA MET A 17 -42.91 11.25 -21.47
C MET A 17 -42.20 11.36 -20.12
N LYS A 18 -42.94 11.30 -18.99
CA LYS A 18 -42.34 11.26 -17.65
C LYS A 18 -41.53 9.97 -17.44
N GLY A 19 -42.05 8.82 -17.87
CA GLY A 19 -41.32 7.55 -17.85
C GLY A 19 -40.06 7.57 -18.72
N MET A 20 -40.15 8.14 -19.93
CA MET A 20 -39.01 8.29 -20.83
C MET A 20 -37.93 9.21 -20.25
N ARG A 21 -38.32 10.34 -19.65
CA ARG A 21 -37.40 11.28 -18.99
C ARG A 21 -36.72 10.63 -17.78
N PHE A 22 -37.45 9.87 -16.96
CA PHE A 22 -36.89 9.16 -15.83
C PHE A 22 -35.87 8.10 -16.29
N ALA A 23 -36.20 7.30 -17.30
CA ALA A 23 -35.29 6.31 -17.87
C ALA A 23 -34.02 6.97 -18.46
N MET A 24 -34.16 8.12 -19.12
CA MET A 24 -33.04 8.85 -19.71
C MET A 24 -32.10 9.44 -18.64
N VAL A 25 -32.64 9.97 -17.53
CA VAL A 25 -31.82 10.49 -16.41
C VAL A 25 -31.06 9.37 -15.71
N VAL A 26 -31.69 8.21 -15.50
CA VAL A 26 -31.04 7.03 -14.91
C VAL A 26 -29.92 6.51 -15.82
N PHE A 27 -30.18 6.35 -17.12
CA PHE A 27 -29.15 5.91 -18.07
C PHE A 27 -27.99 6.91 -18.21
N LEU A 28 -28.27 8.21 -18.22
CA LEU A 28 -27.24 9.25 -18.34
C LEU A 28 -26.36 9.30 -17.08
N SER A 29 -26.94 9.09 -15.89
CA SER A 29 -26.17 8.98 -14.63
C SER A 29 -25.25 7.76 -14.57
N MET A 30 -25.66 6.62 -15.15
CA MET A 30 -24.81 5.42 -15.24
C MET A 30 -23.64 5.60 -16.21
N LEU A 31 -23.85 6.33 -17.32
CA LEU A 31 -22.79 6.61 -18.30
C LEU A 31 -21.77 7.65 -17.81
N LEU A 32 -22.20 8.61 -16.96
CA LEU A 32 -21.33 9.65 -16.40
C LEU A 32 -20.70 9.27 -15.05
N GLY A 33 -21.18 8.22 -14.38
CA GLY A 33 -20.76 7.84 -13.02
C GLY A 33 -19.63 6.80 -12.93
N ALA A 34 -19.10 6.31 -14.05
CA ALA A 34 -18.13 5.21 -14.06
C ALA A 34 -16.66 5.61 -13.86
N SER A 35 -16.35 6.88 -13.70
CA SER A 35 -14.96 7.35 -13.73
C SER A 35 -14.66 8.30 -12.57
N SER A 36 -14.19 7.76 -11.44
CA SER A 36 -13.08 8.37 -10.65
C SER A 36 -12.73 7.72 -9.29
N VAL A 37 -13.35 6.62 -8.82
CA VAL A 37 -13.17 6.23 -7.38
C VAL A 37 -12.47 4.90 -7.09
N TRP A 38 -12.05 4.09 -8.08
CA TRP A 38 -11.39 2.81 -7.77
C TRP A 38 -10.16 2.52 -8.63
N ALA A 39 -9.15 3.38 -8.51
CA ALA A 39 -7.76 2.99 -8.73
C ALA A 39 -6.86 4.05 -8.08
N ALA A 40 -6.84 4.09 -6.75
CA ALA A 40 -5.65 4.59 -6.07
C ALA A 40 -4.57 3.52 -6.24
N GLU A 41 -3.88 3.52 -7.37
CA GLU A 41 -2.58 2.83 -7.47
C GLU A 41 -1.67 3.57 -6.49
N SER A 42 -1.40 2.98 -5.32
CA SER A 42 -0.36 3.48 -4.44
C SER A 42 0.97 3.20 -5.13
N THR A 43 1.41 4.12 -5.99
CA THR A 43 2.76 4.12 -6.56
C THR A 43 3.78 4.43 -5.46
N ILE A 44 3.89 3.56 -4.44
CA ILE A 44 5.01 3.55 -3.50
C ILE A 44 6.16 2.83 -4.22
N LYS A 45 6.64 3.45 -5.28
CA LYS A 45 7.73 2.95 -6.14
C LYS A 45 9.05 2.69 -5.39
N PRO A 46 9.45 3.41 -4.32
CA PRO A 46 10.73 3.15 -3.67
C PRO A 46 10.80 1.78 -2.99
N VAL A 47 9.71 1.36 -2.33
CA VAL A 47 9.66 0.11 -1.54
C VAL A 47 9.46 -1.10 -2.45
N GLN A 48 8.81 -0.94 -3.60
CA GLN A 48 8.64 -2.01 -4.60
C GLN A 48 9.98 -2.50 -5.20
N ASN A 49 11.06 -1.72 -5.09
CA ASN A 49 12.39 -2.06 -5.59
C ASN A 49 13.30 -2.75 -4.55
N PHE A 50 12.77 -3.12 -3.38
CA PHE A 50 13.50 -4.00 -2.49
C PHE A 50 13.58 -5.41 -3.09
N GLY A 51 14.81 -5.90 -3.26
CA GLY A 51 15.09 -7.17 -3.95
C GLY A 51 14.95 -8.39 -3.04
N ALA A 52 14.86 -8.19 -1.73
CA ALA A 52 14.66 -9.24 -0.74
C ALA A 52 13.78 -8.77 0.42
N TRP A 53 12.96 -9.69 0.91
CA TRP A 53 12.21 -9.55 2.16
C TRP A 53 12.69 -10.65 3.11
N LEU A 54 13.28 -10.25 4.24
CA LEU A 54 13.82 -11.17 5.25
C LEU A 54 13.04 -10.98 6.56
N ILE A 55 12.82 -12.06 7.29
CA ILE A 55 12.16 -12.02 8.60
C ILE A 55 13.08 -12.73 9.58
N GLY A 56 13.39 -12.06 10.68
CA GLY A 56 14.29 -12.57 11.69
C GLY A 56 13.88 -12.13 13.08
N PHE A 57 14.47 -12.77 14.09
CA PHE A 57 14.40 -12.30 15.46
C PHE A 57 15.58 -11.38 15.73
N HIS A 58 15.28 -10.19 16.22
CA HIS A 58 16.27 -9.30 16.81
C HIS A 58 16.32 -9.54 18.31
N ALA A 59 17.50 -9.37 18.88
CA ALA A 59 17.72 -9.41 20.31
C ALA A 59 18.32 -8.08 20.77
N ASP A 60 17.90 -7.60 21.93
CA ASP A 60 18.53 -6.43 22.54
C ASP A 60 20.00 -6.76 22.86
N LYS A 61 20.90 -5.85 22.49
CA LYS A 61 22.34 -6.04 22.67
C LYS A 61 22.73 -6.23 24.14
N GLU A 62 22.10 -5.49 25.05
CA GLU A 62 22.39 -5.52 26.48
C GLU A 62 21.58 -6.62 27.20
N ASN A 63 20.45 -7.04 26.61
CA ASN A 63 19.62 -8.12 27.15
C ASN A 63 19.06 -9.06 26.07
N PRO A 64 19.80 -10.12 25.69
CA PRO A 64 19.40 -11.06 24.64
C PRO A 64 18.10 -11.85 24.89
N THR A 65 17.56 -11.80 26.11
CA THR A 65 16.24 -12.40 26.42
C THR A 65 15.09 -11.55 25.91
N ARG A 66 15.33 -10.25 25.62
CA ARG A 66 14.36 -9.37 24.96
C ARG A 66 14.51 -9.52 23.46
N GLN A 67 13.56 -10.22 22.86
CA GLN A 67 13.54 -10.49 21.43
C GLN A 67 12.28 -9.92 20.78
N TRP A 68 12.40 -9.50 19.52
CA TRP A 68 11.26 -9.08 18.69
C TRP A 68 11.45 -9.58 17.26
N VAL A 69 10.35 -9.69 16.52
CA VAL A 69 10.38 -9.99 15.09
C VAL A 69 10.67 -8.70 14.33
N ALA A 70 11.59 -8.75 13.38
CA ALA A 70 11.88 -7.66 12.47
C ALA A 70 11.62 -8.10 11.03
N HIS A 71 10.82 -7.30 10.32
CA HIS A 71 10.58 -7.44 8.89
C HIS A 71 11.54 -6.53 8.14
N HIS A 72 12.46 -7.12 7.39
CA HIS A 72 13.52 -6.42 6.67
C HIS A 72 13.13 -6.30 5.19
N PHE A 73 13.00 -5.08 4.70
CA PHE A 73 12.85 -4.80 3.29
C PHE A 73 14.16 -4.28 2.75
N CYS A 74 14.85 -5.10 1.95
CA CYS A 74 16.26 -4.95 1.68
C CYS A 74 16.59 -4.68 0.22
N HIS A 75 17.56 -3.81 0.00
CA HIS A 75 18.15 -3.52 -1.28
C HIS A 75 19.65 -3.83 -1.23
N GLN A 76 20.11 -4.69 -2.14
CA GLN A 76 21.54 -4.96 -2.29
C GLN A 76 22.19 -3.76 -2.98
N LEU A 77 23.05 -3.02 -2.26
CA LEU A 77 23.75 -1.85 -2.80
C LEU A 77 25.01 -2.25 -3.58
N ARG A 78 25.73 -3.25 -3.09
CA ARG A 78 26.93 -3.88 -3.69
C ARG A 78 26.92 -5.37 -3.33
N PRO A 79 27.70 -6.26 -3.98
CA PRO A 79 27.67 -7.70 -3.69
C PRO A 79 27.85 -8.10 -2.22
N ASP A 80 28.54 -7.25 -1.45
CA ASP A 80 28.95 -7.38 -0.05
C ASP A 80 28.25 -6.36 0.88
N LEU A 81 27.25 -5.62 0.40
CA LEU A 81 26.56 -4.61 1.19
C LEU A 81 25.06 -4.58 0.88
N MET A 82 24.25 -4.86 1.88
CA MET A 82 22.80 -4.77 1.82
C MET A 82 22.31 -3.67 2.77
N GLN A 83 21.34 -2.87 2.33
CA GLN A 83 20.65 -1.89 3.17
C GLN A 83 19.21 -2.34 3.34
N CYS A 84 18.73 -2.37 4.58
CA CYS A 84 17.38 -2.82 4.92
C CYS A 84 16.65 -1.73 5.72
N VAL A 85 15.37 -1.53 5.40
CA VAL A 85 14.45 -0.80 6.28
C VAL A 85 13.68 -1.83 7.10
N LEU A 86 13.59 -1.60 8.41
CA LEU A 86 12.97 -2.51 9.35
C LEU A 86 11.59 -2.06 9.77
N TYR A 87 10.68 -3.02 9.88
CA TYR A 87 9.34 -2.83 10.41
C TYR A 87 9.02 -3.86 11.49
N ASP A 88 8.11 -3.52 12.40
CA ASP A 88 7.60 -4.40 13.45
C ASP A 88 6.56 -5.43 12.96
N ASP A 89 6.00 -5.23 11.76
CA ASP A 89 5.04 -6.13 11.09
C ASP A 89 5.15 -5.95 9.54
N ASN A 90 4.32 -6.67 8.79
CA ASN A 90 4.16 -6.53 7.33
C ASN A 90 2.81 -5.91 6.90
N SER A 91 2.03 -5.40 7.84
CA SER A 91 0.76 -4.73 7.58
C SER A 91 0.94 -3.29 7.04
N PRO A 92 -0.10 -2.68 6.43
CA PRO A 92 -0.04 -1.29 5.98
C PRO A 92 0.19 -0.25 7.10
N ASP A 93 -0.08 -0.61 8.35
CA ASP A 93 0.11 0.22 9.55
C ASP A 93 1.39 -0.09 10.34
N ALA A 94 2.23 -0.99 9.81
CA ALA A 94 3.51 -1.35 10.41
C ALA A 94 4.40 -0.11 10.63
N LYS A 95 5.09 -0.08 11.76
CA LYS A 95 5.95 1.04 12.15
C LYS A 95 7.39 0.75 11.74
N MET A 96 8.03 1.74 11.11
CA MET A 96 9.45 1.68 10.83
C MET A 96 10.21 1.68 12.17
N THR A 97 10.98 0.63 12.43
CA THR A 97 11.75 0.47 13.67
C THR A 97 13.21 0.89 13.50
N GLY A 98 13.75 0.85 12.29
CA GLY A 98 15.13 1.22 12.02
C GLY A 98 15.61 1.01 10.59
N ILE A 99 16.91 1.22 10.39
CA ILE A 99 17.65 0.92 9.16
C ILE A 99 18.85 0.06 9.56
N GLU A 100 19.10 -0.98 8.79
CA GLU A 100 20.26 -1.86 8.96
C GLU A 100 21.13 -1.91 7.71
N TYR A 101 22.43 -2.08 7.94
CA TYR A 101 23.39 -2.40 6.91
C TYR A 101 24.02 -3.74 7.24
N ILE A 102 23.93 -4.67 6.29
CA ILE A 102 24.50 -6.01 6.43
C ILE A 102 25.80 -6.04 5.62
N ILE A 103 26.89 -6.37 6.31
CA ILE A 103 28.26 -6.47 5.78
C ILE A 103 28.83 -7.87 6.07
N PRO A 104 29.82 -8.35 5.30
CA PRO A 104 30.48 -9.62 5.61
C PRO A 104 31.35 -9.51 6.87
N GLY A 105 31.61 -10.65 7.51
CA GLY A 105 32.45 -10.72 8.71
C GLY A 105 33.86 -10.13 8.52
N GLU A 106 34.46 -10.33 7.34
CA GLU A 106 35.78 -9.75 7.02
C GLU A 106 35.78 -8.22 7.01
N ALA A 107 34.64 -7.58 6.73
CA ALA A 107 34.50 -6.13 6.80
C ALA A 107 34.29 -5.68 8.26
N PHE A 108 33.55 -6.44 9.05
CA PHE A 108 33.40 -6.22 10.49
C PHE A 108 34.76 -6.27 11.22
N ASP A 109 35.61 -7.24 10.89
CA ASP A 109 36.94 -7.40 11.49
C ASP A 109 37.88 -6.20 11.22
N GLN A 110 37.58 -5.40 10.19
CA GLN A 110 38.34 -4.19 9.82
C GLN A 110 37.81 -2.92 10.49
N LEU A 111 36.65 -2.98 11.15
CA LEU A 111 36.08 -1.85 11.87
C LEU A 111 36.88 -1.54 13.14
N SER A 112 36.89 -0.26 13.52
CA SER A 112 37.40 0.15 14.84
C SER A 112 36.58 -0.48 15.98
N GLU A 113 37.17 -0.59 17.18
CA GLU A 113 36.43 -1.09 18.36
C GLU A 113 35.14 -0.31 18.62
N GLU A 114 35.15 1.00 18.36
CA GLU A 114 33.98 1.87 18.49
C GLU A 114 32.89 1.50 17.48
N GLU A 115 33.24 1.27 16.22
CA GLU A 115 32.28 0.87 15.19
C GLU A 115 31.74 -0.55 15.42
N GLN A 116 32.60 -1.48 15.86
CA GLN A 116 32.16 -2.82 16.24
C GLN A 116 31.15 -2.78 17.39
N HIS A 117 31.26 -1.79 18.28
CA HIS A 117 30.27 -1.58 19.33
C HIS A 117 28.87 -1.22 18.78
N TYR A 118 28.74 -0.63 17.59
CA TYR A 118 27.41 -0.39 17.01
C TYR A 118 26.83 -1.58 16.25
N CYS A 119 27.65 -2.60 15.98
CA CYS A 119 27.23 -3.77 15.25
C CYS A 119 26.62 -4.81 16.18
N ILE A 120 25.62 -5.53 15.66
CA ILE A 120 25.00 -6.68 16.31
C ILE A 120 25.27 -7.86 15.39
N ALA A 121 25.85 -8.94 15.92
CA ALA A 121 26.01 -10.17 15.16
C ALA A 121 24.63 -10.80 14.96
N GLN A 122 24.05 -10.62 13.78
CA GLN A 122 22.86 -11.31 13.33
C GLN A 122 23.30 -12.38 12.31
N PHE A 123 22.75 -13.59 12.46
CA PHE A 123 23.18 -14.84 11.81
C PHE A 123 23.28 -14.79 10.30
#